data_AF-A0A1D6GLC9-F1
#
_entry.id   AF-A0A1D6GLC9-F1
#
_cell.length_a   1.000
_cell.length_b   1.000
_cell.length_c   1.000
_cell.angle_alpha   90.00
_cell.angle_beta   90.00
_cell.angle_gamma   90.00
#
_symmetry.space_group_name_H-M   'P 1'
#
loop_
_entity.id
_entity.type
_entity.pdbx_description
1 polymer ?
#
loop_
_entity_poly.entity_id
_entity_poly.type
_entity_poly.pdbx_seq_one_letter_code
_entity_poly.pdbx_strand_id
1 'polypeptide(L)'
;MRPMTNPPLLSPSPFPLLLRLLHLSRAPRRRNPTTGRAPTCTSRDRLPLLLPAAMSSASNTAPHSVVADPTTLARKIADIRAAGPTKLQVIADFDGTLTRYWYDGARGQSSHGLLRQGNEEYDAKREALYQHYHPIEICPDIPLSEKAKLMEEWYYVRNSQ
;
A
#
# COMPACT_ATOMS: atom_id res chain seq x y z
N MET A 1 35.34 44.64 -15.79
CA MET A 1 34.66 43.46 -16.35
C MET A 1 35.50 42.21 -16.09
N ARG A 2 35.01 41.29 -15.25
CA ARG A 2 35.47 39.89 -15.16
C ARG A 2 34.21 39.03 -14.94
N PRO A 3 34.03 37.90 -15.64
CA PRO A 3 32.82 37.11 -15.55
C PRO A 3 32.84 36.30 -14.25
N MET A 4 31.75 36.36 -13.49
CA MET A 4 31.47 35.38 -12.43
C MET A 4 30.78 34.18 -13.08
N THR A 5 31.53 33.13 -13.34
CA THR A 5 30.94 31.81 -13.62
C THR A 5 30.77 31.08 -12.30
N ASN A 6 29.56 31.10 -11.76
CA ASN A 6 29.15 30.18 -10.70
C ASN A 6 29.03 28.76 -11.29
N PRO A 7 29.60 27.72 -10.65
CA PRO A 7 29.30 26.35 -11.03
C PRO A 7 27.86 26.00 -10.63
N PRO A 8 27.15 25.15 -11.39
CA PRO A 8 25.84 24.68 -10.98
C PRO A 8 26.03 23.77 -9.76
N LEU A 9 25.49 24.20 -8.62
CA LEU A 9 25.28 23.33 -7.48
C LEU A 9 24.19 22.33 -7.87
N LEU A 10 24.59 21.18 -8.43
CA LEU A 10 23.74 20.00 -8.45
C LEU A 10 23.53 19.61 -6.99
N SER A 11 22.34 19.90 -6.45
CA SER A 11 21.93 19.26 -5.20
C SER A 11 21.80 17.75 -5.48
N PRO A 12 22.32 16.88 -4.61
CA PRO A 12 22.10 15.46 -4.76
C PRO A 12 20.61 15.19 -4.52
N SER A 13 19.95 14.59 -5.51
CA SER A 13 18.61 14.05 -5.36
C SER A 13 18.55 13.16 -4.11
N PRO A 14 17.53 13.31 -3.24
CA PRO A 14 17.47 12.59 -1.96
C PRO A 14 17.17 11.09 -2.11
N PHE A 15 17.04 10.57 -3.34
CA PHE A 15 16.56 9.21 -3.60
C PHE A 15 17.56 8.39 -4.46
N PRO A 16 18.70 7.96 -3.88
CA PRO A 16 19.74 7.19 -4.59
C PRO A 16 19.28 5.79 -5.05
N LEU A 17 18.17 5.27 -4.53
CA LEU A 17 17.62 3.96 -4.91
C LEU A 17 17.00 3.95 -6.32
N LEU A 18 16.56 5.11 -6.82
CA LEU A 18 15.84 5.24 -8.08
C LEU A 18 16.71 5.00 -9.33
N LEU A 19 17.96 5.48 -9.32
CA LEU A 19 18.87 5.30 -10.47
C LEU A 19 19.28 3.84 -10.66
N ARG A 20 19.41 3.07 -9.57
CA ARG A 20 19.81 1.65 -9.66
C ARG A 20 18.72 0.80 -10.30
N LEU A 21 17.45 1.02 -9.96
CA LEU A 21 16.32 0.25 -10.50
C LEU A 21 16.07 0.55 -11.98
N LEU A 22 16.17 1.81 -12.42
CA LEU A 22 15.94 2.19 -13.82
C LEU A 22 17.09 1.79 -14.76
N HIS A 23 18.33 1.70 -14.27
CA HIS A 23 19.48 1.27 -15.09
C HIS A 23 19.57 -0.26 -15.29
N LEU A 24 18.84 -1.05 -14.49
CA LEU A 24 18.80 -2.52 -14.63
C LEU A 24 17.94 -2.98 -15.82
N SER A 25 17.05 -2.14 -16.37
CA SER A 25 16.26 -2.49 -17.56
C SER A 25 17.03 -2.40 -18.89
N ARG A 26 18.28 -1.89 -18.89
CA ARG A 26 19.09 -1.71 -20.11
C ARG A 26 20.35 -2.57 -20.21
N ALA A 27 20.66 -3.40 -19.22
CA ALA A 27 21.92 -4.18 -19.20
C ALA A 27 21.69 -5.69 -19.41
N PRO A 28 22.49 -6.37 -20.25
CA PRO A 28 22.44 -7.82 -20.36
C PRO A 28 22.95 -8.47 -19.06
N ARG A 29 22.25 -9.51 -18.61
CA ARG A 29 22.50 -10.25 -17.36
C ARG A 29 23.99 -10.54 -17.13
N ARG A 30 24.55 -9.97 -16.06
CA ARG A 30 25.78 -10.47 -15.41
C ARG A 30 25.51 -10.69 -13.92
N ARG A 31 25.96 -11.85 -13.41
CA ARG A 31 25.75 -12.32 -12.04
C ARG A 31 26.62 -11.54 -11.04
N ASN A 32 25.99 -11.00 -9.97
CA ASN A 32 26.38 -10.79 -8.55
C ASN A 32 27.80 -10.27 -8.17
N PRO A 33 28.08 -9.74 -6.93
CA PRO A 33 27.24 -9.66 -5.71
C PRO A 33 27.28 -8.29 -4.93
N THR A 34 26.44 -8.21 -3.88
CA THR A 34 26.51 -7.37 -2.66
C THR A 34 26.33 -5.83 -2.75
N THR A 35 25.14 -5.32 -2.35
CA THR A 35 24.94 -4.17 -1.40
C THR A 35 23.47 -3.74 -1.33
N GLY A 36 22.93 -3.66 -0.11
CA GLY A 36 21.62 -3.08 0.23
C GLY A 36 20.53 -4.12 0.49
N ARG A 37 20.46 -4.64 1.72
CA ARG A 37 19.38 -5.55 2.13
C ARG A 37 18.09 -4.73 2.25
N ALA A 38 17.18 -4.89 1.29
CA ALA A 38 15.78 -4.47 1.48
C ALA A 38 15.25 -5.11 2.77
N PRO A 39 14.36 -4.44 3.53
CA PRO A 39 13.75 -5.04 4.71
C PRO A 39 13.10 -6.35 4.29
N THR A 40 13.71 -7.47 4.73
CA THR A 40 13.25 -8.81 4.39
C THR A 40 12.03 -9.09 5.25
N CYS A 41 10.83 -9.00 4.68
CA CYS A 41 9.62 -9.54 5.28
C CYS A 41 9.80 -11.05 5.41
N THR A 42 10.04 -11.54 6.62
CA THR A 42 10.01 -12.98 6.87
C THR A 42 8.56 -13.37 7.04
N SER A 43 7.95 -13.99 6.02
CA SER A 43 6.63 -14.61 6.16
C SER A 43 6.72 -15.70 7.22
N ARG A 44 6.41 -15.35 8.47
CA ARG A 44 6.12 -16.34 9.50
C ARG A 44 4.69 -16.79 9.26
N ASP A 45 4.55 -17.96 8.64
CA ASP A 45 3.29 -18.70 8.60
C ASP A 45 2.81 -18.89 10.05
N ARG A 46 1.86 -18.05 10.47
CA ARG A 46 1.18 -18.23 11.75
C ARG A 46 0.20 -19.38 11.60
N LEU A 47 0.56 -20.55 12.14
CA LEU A 47 -0.37 -21.64 12.42
C LEU A 47 -1.57 -21.11 13.23
N PRO A 48 -2.82 -21.46 12.87
CA PRO A 48 -3.99 -20.99 13.60
C PRO A 48 -4.11 -21.70 14.95
N LEU A 49 -4.15 -20.90 16.02
CA LEU A 49 -4.43 -21.37 17.38
C LEU A 49 -5.93 -21.68 17.49
N LEU A 50 -6.30 -22.95 17.67
CA LEU A 50 -7.67 -23.37 17.97
C LEU A 50 -8.07 -22.87 19.37
N LEU A 51 -9.13 -22.07 19.46
CA LEU A 51 -9.81 -21.74 20.72
C LEU A 51 -11.08 -22.61 20.88
N PRO A 52 -11.43 -23.05 22.10
CA PRO A 52 -12.60 -23.88 22.33
C PRO A 52 -13.89 -23.06 22.26
N ALA A 53 -14.93 -23.67 21.68
CA ALA A 53 -16.26 -23.09 21.57
C ALA A 53 -16.96 -23.06 22.95
N ALA A 54 -17.35 -21.87 23.41
CA ALA A 54 -18.27 -21.69 24.51
C ALA A 54 -19.59 -21.08 23.99
N MET A 55 -20.69 -21.65 24.48
CA MET A 55 -22.08 -21.38 24.10
C MET A 55 -22.53 -19.97 24.53
N SER A 56 -23.26 -19.23 23.68
CA SER A 56 -24.58 -18.64 23.99
C SER A 56 -25.07 -17.62 22.94
N SER A 57 -26.37 -17.73 22.66
CA SER A 57 -27.33 -16.76 22.09
C SER A 57 -27.04 -16.13 20.71
N ALA A 58 -27.81 -16.60 19.72
CA ALA A 58 -28.33 -15.89 18.54
C ALA A 58 -27.50 -14.70 18.01
N SER A 59 -26.34 -15.00 17.43
CA SER A 59 -25.57 -14.04 16.64
C SER A 59 -25.97 -14.17 15.16
N ASN A 60 -26.75 -13.22 14.65
CA ASN A 60 -27.09 -13.12 13.22
C ASN A 60 -25.89 -12.59 12.40
N THR A 61 -24.68 -13.03 12.71
CA THR A 61 -23.45 -12.58 12.06
C THR A 61 -23.18 -13.44 10.84
N ALA A 62 -23.08 -12.79 9.68
CA ALA A 62 -22.59 -13.41 8.47
C ALA A 62 -21.27 -14.16 8.75
N PRO A 63 -21.01 -15.31 8.08
CA PRO A 63 -19.89 -16.21 8.37
C PRO A 63 -18.48 -15.60 8.24
N HIS A 64 -18.37 -14.34 7.79
CA HIS A 64 -17.10 -13.61 7.59
C HIS A 64 -16.99 -12.32 8.41
N SER A 65 -17.88 -12.08 9.37
CA SER A 65 -17.82 -10.91 10.24
C SER A 65 -16.97 -11.18 11.47
N VAL A 66 -15.97 -10.34 11.73
CA VAL A 66 -15.16 -10.35 12.97
C VAL A 66 -15.41 -9.04 13.71
N VAL A 67 -15.91 -9.13 14.94
CA VAL A 67 -16.24 -7.97 15.78
C VAL A 67 -15.44 -8.04 17.07
N ALA A 68 -14.56 -7.07 17.31
CA ALA A 68 -13.71 -7.03 18.50
C ALA A 68 -14.49 -6.72 19.79
N ASP A 69 -15.45 -5.78 19.73
CA ASP A 69 -16.30 -5.40 20.86
C ASP A 69 -17.78 -5.31 20.42
N PRO A 70 -18.56 -6.39 20.60
CA PRO A 70 -19.97 -6.43 20.23
C PRO A 70 -20.84 -5.41 20.99
N THR A 71 -20.48 -5.09 22.24
CA THR A 71 -21.27 -4.19 23.10
C THR A 71 -21.17 -2.76 22.60
N THR A 72 -19.93 -2.30 22.34
CA THR A 72 -19.71 -0.98 21.76
C THR A 72 -20.33 -0.86 20.37
N LEU A 73 -20.29 -1.91 19.56
CA LEU A 73 -20.95 -1.93 18.25
C LEU A 73 -22.47 -1.75 18.38
N ALA A 74 -23.11 -2.52 19.25
CA ALA A 74 -24.56 -2.44 19.48
C ALA A 74 -24.99 -1.04 19.92
N ARG A 75 -24.24 -0.41 20.84
CA ARG A 75 -24.48 0.98 21.27
C ARG A 75 -24.38 1.97 20.10
N LYS A 76 -23.30 1.91 19.31
CA LYS A 76 -23.12 2.79 18.13
C LYS A 76 -24.26 2.64 17.12
N ILE A 77 -24.73 1.40 16.88
CA ILE A 77 -25.88 1.15 16.00
C ILE A 77 -27.16 1.79 16.54
N ALA A 78 -27.42 1.66 17.86
CA ALA A 78 -28.58 2.26 18.50
C ALA A 78 -28.53 3.80 18.41
N ASP A 79 -27.38 4.41 18.66
CA ASP A 79 -27.18 5.86 18.56
C ASP A 79 -27.42 6.38 17.13
N ILE A 80 -26.89 5.70 16.12
CA ILE A 80 -27.11 6.04 14.70
C ILE A 80 -28.59 5.96 14.34
N ARG A 81 -29.30 4.91 14.78
CA ARG A 81 -30.73 4.73 14.52
C ARG A 81 -31.56 5.83 15.20
N ALA A 82 -31.23 6.19 16.43
CA ALA A 82 -31.94 7.22 17.18
C ALA A 82 -31.70 8.63 16.61
N ALA A 83 -30.50 8.91 16.09
CA ALA A 83 -30.16 10.19 15.47
C ALA A 83 -30.91 10.43 14.14
N GLY A 84 -31.22 9.37 13.41
CA GLY A 84 -31.94 9.42 12.13
C GLY A 84 -31.06 9.77 10.93
N PRO A 85 -31.57 9.58 9.70
CA PRO A 85 -30.80 9.70 8.47
C PRO A 85 -30.32 11.14 8.18
N THR A 86 -31.02 12.15 8.70
CA THR A 86 -30.63 13.56 8.53
C THR A 86 -29.32 13.91 9.23
N LYS A 87 -28.88 13.08 10.18
CA LYS A 87 -27.61 13.22 10.90
C LYS A 87 -26.57 12.20 10.47
N LEU A 88 -26.88 11.33 9.50
CA LEU A 88 -25.96 10.31 9.00
C LEU A 88 -25.10 10.86 7.86
N GLN A 89 -23.78 10.72 8.01
CA GLN A 89 -22.82 10.97 6.94
C GLN A 89 -21.98 9.71 6.74
N VAL A 90 -21.65 9.40 5.48
CA VAL A 90 -20.83 8.25 5.12
C VAL A 90 -19.52 8.76 4.53
N ILE A 91 -18.41 8.36 5.13
CA ILE A 91 -17.06 8.56 4.61
C ILE A 91 -16.50 7.17 4.34
N ALA A 92 -16.13 6.91 3.09
CA ALA A 92 -15.62 5.63 2.64
C ALA A 92 -14.37 5.82 1.77
N ASP A 93 -13.43 4.89 1.90
CA ASP A 93 -12.35 4.72 0.94
C ASP A 93 -12.88 4.15 -0.39
N PHE A 94 -12.09 4.21 -1.45
CA PHE A 94 -12.48 3.78 -2.79
C PHE A 94 -11.89 2.40 -3.16
N ASP A 95 -10.57 2.30 -3.27
CA ASP A 95 -9.87 1.13 -3.83
C ASP A 95 -9.91 -0.08 -2.91
N GLY A 96 -10.61 -1.15 -3.33
CA GLY A 96 -10.80 -2.36 -2.52
C GLY A 96 -11.87 -2.22 -1.42
N THR A 97 -12.51 -1.05 -1.31
CA THR A 97 -13.66 -0.79 -0.43
C THR A 97 -14.95 -0.68 -1.26
N LEU A 98 -15.04 0.30 -2.15
CA LEU A 98 -16.16 0.44 -3.09
C LEU A 98 -15.92 -0.34 -4.38
N THR A 99 -14.65 -0.54 -4.76
CA THR A 99 -14.25 -1.43 -5.86
C THR A 99 -14.04 -2.85 -5.34
N ARG A 100 -14.33 -3.86 -6.19
CA ARG A 100 -14.20 -5.27 -5.80
C ARG A 100 -12.75 -5.58 -5.43
N TYR A 101 -12.56 -6.13 -4.23
CA TYR A 101 -11.23 -6.52 -3.77
C TYR A 101 -10.63 -7.67 -4.61
N TRP A 102 -11.45 -8.65 -4.97
CA TRP A 102 -11.05 -9.83 -5.73
C TRP A 102 -12.07 -10.10 -6.84
N TYR A 103 -11.57 -10.47 -8.01
CA TYR A 103 -12.38 -10.75 -9.20
C TYR A 103 -11.70 -11.85 -10.03
N ASP A 104 -12.43 -12.92 -10.35
CA ASP A 104 -11.98 -14.04 -11.20
C ASP A 104 -10.59 -14.62 -10.88
N GLY A 105 -10.30 -14.89 -9.61
CA GLY A 105 -9.00 -15.48 -9.26
C GLY A 105 -7.87 -14.47 -9.02
N ALA A 106 -8.12 -13.18 -9.22
CA ALA A 106 -7.10 -12.14 -9.18
C ALA A 106 -7.52 -10.94 -8.32
N ARG A 107 -6.50 -10.17 -7.90
CA ARG A 107 -6.70 -8.89 -7.21
C ARG A 107 -7.33 -7.89 -8.18
N GLY A 108 -8.36 -7.17 -7.71
CA GLY A 108 -8.95 -6.07 -8.45
C GLY A 108 -7.93 -4.95 -8.74
N GLN A 109 -8.12 -4.25 -9.86
CA GLN A 109 -7.28 -3.09 -10.22
C GLN A 109 -7.59 -1.90 -9.30
N SER A 110 -6.56 -1.16 -8.90
CA SER A 110 -6.74 0.14 -8.25
C SER A 110 -7.07 1.24 -9.26
N SER A 111 -7.57 2.37 -8.78
CA SER A 111 -7.77 3.60 -9.54
C SER A 111 -6.53 4.01 -10.35
N HIS A 112 -5.34 3.88 -9.75
CA HIS A 112 -4.06 4.13 -10.41
C HIS A 112 -3.67 3.06 -11.44
N GLY A 113 -4.17 1.83 -11.30
CA GLY A 113 -3.98 0.76 -12.27
C GLY A 113 -4.75 0.98 -13.56
N LEU A 114 -5.87 1.71 -13.50
CA LEU A 114 -6.73 1.97 -14.66
C LEU A 114 -6.14 3.02 -15.62
N LEU A 115 -5.33 3.95 -15.11
CA LEU A 115 -4.78 5.08 -15.88
C LEU A 115 -3.55 4.68 -16.72
N ARG A 116 -3.71 3.72 -17.64
CA ARG A 116 -2.69 3.44 -18.65
C ARG A 116 -2.60 4.61 -19.62
N GLN A 117 -1.44 5.27 -19.65
CA GLN A 117 -1.25 6.49 -20.47
C GLN A 117 -0.76 6.17 -21.90
N GLY A 118 -0.62 4.89 -22.25
CA GLY A 118 -0.12 4.47 -23.57
C GLY A 118 1.37 4.79 -23.80
N ASN A 119 2.09 5.22 -22.76
CA ASN A 119 3.54 5.40 -22.78
C ASN A 119 4.19 4.19 -22.11
N GLU A 120 4.92 3.39 -22.89
CA GLU A 120 5.57 2.16 -22.43
C GLU A 120 6.61 2.40 -21.32
N GLU A 121 7.35 3.51 -21.39
CA GLU A 121 8.35 3.85 -20.38
C GLU A 121 7.69 4.20 -19.04
N TYR A 122 6.60 4.97 -19.10
CA TYR A 122 5.82 5.31 -17.91
C TYR A 122 5.15 4.08 -17.29
N ASP A 123 4.53 3.23 -18.13
CA ASP A 123 3.90 1.98 -17.69
C ASP A 123 4.94 1.05 -17.03
N ALA A 124 6.15 0.93 -17.61
CA ALA A 124 7.24 0.13 -17.06
C ALA A 124 7.78 0.70 -15.73
N LYS A 125 7.93 2.03 -15.62
CA LYS A 125 8.31 2.70 -14.37
C LYS A 125 7.28 2.42 -13.28
N ARG A 126 5.99 2.56 -13.58
CA ARG A 126 4.89 2.31 -12.64
C ARG A 126 4.91 0.87 -12.14
N GLU A 127 5.07 -0.09 -13.04
CA GLU A 127 5.15 -1.51 -12.69
C GLU A 127 6.36 -1.79 -11.79
N ALA A 128 7.55 -1.29 -12.16
CA ALA A 128 8.75 -1.46 -11.35
C ALA A 128 8.61 -0.87 -9.94
N LEU A 129 7.99 0.30 -9.81
CA LEU A 129 7.71 0.92 -8.51
C LEU A 129 6.69 0.10 -7.71
N TYR A 130 5.64 -0.41 -8.35
CA TYR A 130 4.65 -1.26 -7.68
C TYR A 130 5.30 -2.55 -7.14
N GLN A 131 6.10 -3.23 -7.95
CA GLN A 131 6.81 -4.45 -7.54
C GLN A 131 7.78 -4.22 -6.37
N HIS A 132 8.31 -3.00 -6.23
CA HIS A 132 9.18 -2.65 -5.11
C HIS A 132 8.41 -2.27 -3.85
N TYR A 133 7.46 -1.35 -3.96
CA TYR A 133 6.81 -0.73 -2.79
C TYR A 133 5.57 -1.47 -2.29
N HIS A 134 4.85 -2.21 -3.14
CA HIS A 134 3.65 -2.92 -2.68
C HIS A 134 3.96 -4.02 -1.64
N PRO A 135 5.03 -4.83 -1.77
CA PRO A 135 5.42 -5.77 -0.71
C PRO A 135 5.74 -5.08 0.63
N ILE A 136 6.25 -3.84 0.58
CA ILE A 136 6.57 -3.03 1.77
C ILE A 136 5.27 -2.52 2.41
N GLU A 137 4.31 -2.06 1.61
CA GLU A 137 2.99 -1.59 2.05
C GLU A 137 2.27 -2.65 2.89
N ILE A 138 2.21 -3.88 2.40
CA ILE A 138 1.48 -4.98 3.04
C ILE A 138 2.28 -5.71 4.13
N CYS A 139 3.57 -5.39 4.29
CA CYS A 139 4.45 -6.06 5.26
C CYS A 139 4.00 -5.76 6.71
N PRO A 140 3.63 -6.76 7.52
CA PRO A 140 3.20 -6.53 8.90
C PRO A 140 4.36 -6.19 9.85
N ASP A 141 5.60 -6.52 9.47
CA ASP A 141 6.78 -6.38 10.34
C ASP A 141 7.36 -4.95 10.34
N ILE A 142 7.00 -4.12 9.35
CA ILE A 142 7.50 -2.74 9.24
C ILE A 142 6.65 -1.82 10.12
N PRO A 143 7.27 -1.06 11.05
CA PRO A 143 6.56 -0.09 11.87
C PRO A 143 5.78 0.93 11.04
N LEU A 144 4.59 1.32 11.51
CA LEU A 144 3.70 2.22 10.76
C LEU A 144 4.37 3.55 10.39
N SER A 145 5.17 4.12 11.29
CA SER A 145 5.86 5.40 11.06
C SER A 145 6.94 5.32 9.97
N GLU A 146 7.63 4.19 9.88
CA GLU A 146 8.61 3.93 8.82
C GLU A 146 7.92 3.65 7.50
N LYS A 147 6.87 2.80 7.54
CA LYS A 147 6.04 2.50 6.38
C LYS A 147 5.43 3.76 5.77
N ALA A 148 4.94 4.68 6.59
CA ALA A 148 4.35 5.94 6.13
C ALA A 148 5.33 6.75 5.26
N LYS A 149 6.60 6.89 5.70
CA LYS A 149 7.64 7.59 4.94
C LYS A 149 7.93 6.91 3.60
N LEU A 150 7.95 5.57 3.57
CA LEU A 150 8.15 4.81 2.33
C LEU A 150 6.96 4.94 1.37
N MET A 151 5.73 5.04 1.88
CA MET A 151 4.54 5.29 1.05
C MET A 151 4.51 6.71 0.49
N GLU A 152 4.97 7.70 1.27
CA GLU A 152 5.19 9.07 0.79
C GLU A 152 6.23 9.09 -0.34
N GLU A 153 7.40 8.46 -0.13
CA GLU A 153 8.43 8.33 -1.16
C GLU A 153 7.86 7.70 -2.43
N TRP A 154 7.13 6.60 -2.31
CA TRP A 154 6.49 5.97 -3.46
C TRP A 154 5.55 6.92 -4.20
N TYR A 155 4.71 7.67 -3.48
CA TYR A 155 3.79 8.63 -4.08
C TYR A 155 4.54 9.74 -4.83
N TYR A 156 5.60 10.31 -4.25
CA TYR A 156 6.41 11.35 -4.88
C TYR A 156 7.15 10.83 -6.12
N VAL A 157 7.80 9.68 -6.02
CA VAL A 157 8.62 9.09 -7.10
C VAL A 157 7.75 8.65 -8.29
N ARG A 158 6.54 8.17 -8.03
CA ARG A 158 5.59 7.79 -9.09
C ARG A 158 5.17 9.00 -9.93
N ASN A 159 5.04 10.15 -9.29
CA ASN A 159 4.53 11.39 -9.90
C ASN A 159 5.65 12.33 -10.39
N SER A 160 6.92 12.02 -10.11
CA SER A 160 8.04 12.75 -10.70
C SER A 160 8.17 12.40 -12.18
N GLN A 161 8.41 13.43 -13.01
CA GLN A 161 8.66 13.29 -14.45
C GLN A 161 9.97 12.53 -14.69
#